data_AF-X1V1W4-F1
#
_entry.id   AF-X1V1W4-F1
#
_cell.length_a   1.000
_cell.length_b   1.000
_cell.length_c   1.000
_cell.angle_alpha   90.00
_cell.angle_beta   90.00
_cell.angle_gamma   90.00
#
_symmetry.space_group_name_H-M   'P 1'
#
loop_
_entity.id
_entity.type
_entity.pdbx_description
1 polymer ?
#
loop_
_entity_poly.entity_id
_entity_poly.type
_entity_poly.pdbx_seq_one_letter_code
_entity_poly.pdbx_strand_id
1 'polypeptide(L)'
;MDTGEYGLVALIPMGMAQVSSVNFEPSVFVGSMHKKGDMLGNFLFGGSDFVMLFQEKAGFKIMVQKESNEDAYKHILMGVKYGVMNGQN
;
A
#
# COMPACT_ATOMS: atom_id res chain seq x y z
N MET A 1 4.16 -3.17 -9.13
CA MET A 1 3.23 -4.32 -9.18
C MET A 1 2.23 -4.08 -10.29
N ASP A 2 2.13 -4.99 -11.25
CA ASP A 2 1.07 -4.96 -12.25
C ASP A 2 -0.18 -5.65 -11.66
N THR A 3 -1.32 -4.95 -11.71
CA THR A 3 -2.59 -5.43 -11.18
C THR A 3 -3.56 -5.87 -12.29
N GLY A 4 -3.11 -5.87 -13.54
CA GLY A 4 -3.92 -6.17 -14.71
C GLY A 4 -4.95 -5.07 -14.96
N GLU A 5 -6.16 -5.26 -14.47
CA GLU A 5 -7.32 -4.37 -14.67
C GLU A 5 -7.05 -2.93 -14.19
N TYR A 6 -6.35 -2.75 -13.07
CA TYR A 6 -6.12 -1.42 -12.49
C TYR A 6 -4.74 -0.83 -12.84
N GLY A 7 -3.94 -1.50 -13.68
CA GLY A 7 -2.61 -1.04 -14.07
C GLY A 7 -1.53 -1.19 -13.02
N LEU A 8 -0.54 -0.29 -13.07
CA LEU A 8 0.64 -0.35 -12.23
C LEU A 8 0.39 0.32 -10.86
N VAL A 9 0.85 -0.35 -9.81
CA VAL A 9 0.91 0.19 -8.44
C VAL A 9 2.33 0.03 -7.91
N ALA A 10 2.93 1.11 -7.42
CA ALA A 10 4.21 1.04 -6.70
C ALA A 10 3.94 0.87 -5.20
N LEU A 11 4.63 -0.09 -4.58
CA LEU A 11 4.60 -0.33 -3.14
C LEU A 11 5.99 0.03 -2.61
N ILE A 12 6.06 1.01 -1.72
CA ILE A 12 7.33 1.58 -1.22
C ILE A 12 7.34 1.44 0.30
N PRO A 13 7.86 0.32 0.82
CA PRO A 13 8.11 0.16 2.25
C PRO A 13 9.30 1.01 2.69
N MET A 14 9.13 1.78 3.76
CA MET A 14 10.14 2.68 4.33
C MET A 14 10.29 2.39 5.83
N GLY A 15 11.49 2.03 6.27
CA GLY A 15 11.80 1.85 7.68
C GLY A 15 12.29 3.15 8.33
N MET A 16 11.89 3.42 9.59
CA MET A 16 12.35 4.59 10.34
C MET A 16 13.68 4.38 11.10
N ALA A 17 14.35 5.48 11.45
CA ALA A 17 15.78 5.61 11.70
C ALA A 17 16.46 4.61 12.66
N GLN A 18 15.81 4.14 13.73
CA GLN A 18 16.52 3.30 14.71
C GLN A 18 16.53 1.81 14.36
N VAL A 19 15.59 1.36 13.51
CA VAL A 19 15.54 0.01 12.98
C VAL A 19 14.75 0.05 11.66
N SER A 20 15.44 -0.12 10.54
CA SER A 20 14.92 0.08 9.18
C SER A 20 14.86 -1.21 8.35
N SER A 21 14.67 -2.35 9.02
CA SER A 21 14.67 -3.65 8.33
C SER A 21 13.39 -3.84 7.54
N VAL A 22 13.50 -3.73 6.21
CA VAL A 22 12.46 -4.14 5.26
C VAL A 22 12.89 -5.45 4.64
N ASN A 23 12.19 -6.54 4.96
CA ASN A 23 12.49 -7.86 4.42
C ASN A 23 11.35 -8.28 3.49
N PHE A 24 11.67 -8.56 2.23
CA PHE A 24 10.74 -9.22 1.32
C PHE A 24 10.79 -10.74 1.49
N GLU A 25 9.66 -11.40 1.25
CA GLU A 25 9.63 -12.85 1.18
C GLU A 25 10.46 -13.36 0.00
N PRO A 26 11.14 -14.52 0.09
CA PRO A 26 11.93 -15.07 -1.02
C PRO A 26 11.12 -15.31 -2.30
N SER A 27 9.81 -15.46 -2.17
CA SER A 27 8.88 -15.61 -3.30
C SER A 27 8.59 -14.31 -4.05
N VAL A 28 8.98 -13.16 -3.50
CA VAL A 28 8.80 -11.83 -4.10
C VAL A 28 10.06 -11.44 -4.85
N PHE A 29 10.00 -11.56 -6.18
CA PHE A 29 11.09 -11.19 -7.08
C PHE A 29 10.53 -10.59 -8.37
N VAL A 30 11.39 -10.01 -9.20
CA VAL A 30 10.94 -9.39 -10.46
C VAL A 30 10.28 -10.44 -11.36
N GLY A 31 9.02 -10.22 -11.70
CA GLY A 31 8.22 -11.12 -12.54
C GLY A 31 7.41 -12.18 -11.77
N SER A 32 7.51 -12.23 -10.43
CA SER A 32 6.64 -13.10 -9.63
C SER A 32 5.19 -12.59 -9.63
N MET A 33 4.24 -13.53 -9.57
CA MET A 33 2.80 -13.24 -9.52
C MET A 33 2.25 -13.62 -8.15
N HIS A 34 1.55 -12.69 -7.50
CA HIS A 34 0.99 -12.87 -6.17
C HIS A 34 -0.50 -12.54 -6.15
N LYS A 35 -1.27 -13.26 -5.32
CA LYS A 35 -2.69 -13.00 -5.10
C LYS A 35 -2.88 -11.90 -4.07
N LYS A 36 -4.02 -11.23 -4.14
CA LYS A 36 -4.41 -10.26 -3.11
C LYS A 36 -4.48 -10.96 -1.75
N GLY A 37 -3.73 -10.42 -0.78
CA GLY A 37 -3.64 -10.97 0.57
C GLY A 37 -2.39 -11.83 0.81
N ASP A 38 -1.62 -12.15 -0.23
CA ASP A 38 -0.33 -12.81 -0.05
C ASP A 38 0.62 -11.89 0.72
N MET A 39 1.38 -12.47 1.65
CA MET A 39 2.42 -11.77 2.38
C MET A 39 3.59 -11.46 1.43
N LEU A 40 3.93 -10.17 1.32
CA LEU A 40 5.04 -9.73 0.47
C LEU A 40 6.34 -9.52 1.24
N GLY A 41 6.24 -9.27 2.54
CA GLY A 41 7.37 -8.96 3.39
C GLY A 41 6.92 -8.46 4.75
N ASN A 42 7.90 -8.10 5.55
CA ASN A 42 7.70 -7.58 6.89
C ASN A 42 8.66 -6.42 7.19
N PHE A 43 8.25 -5.63 8.18
CA PHE A 43 9.15 -4.74 8.89
C PHE A 43 9.55 -5.43 10.20
N LEU A 44 10.85 -5.42 10.53
CA LEU A 44 11.27 -5.77 11.88
C LEU A 44 11.08 -4.56 12.81
N PHE A 45 11.42 -4.72 14.09
CA PHE A 45 11.18 -3.76 15.19
C PHE A 45 11.31 -2.28 14.76
N GLY A 46 10.50 -1.37 15.31
CA GLY A 46 10.55 0.05 14.93
C GLY A 46 9.31 0.55 14.19
N GLY A 47 9.26 1.86 13.95
CA GLY A 47 8.21 2.47 13.14
C GLY A 47 8.46 2.23 11.65
N SER A 48 7.39 2.14 10.87
CA SER A 48 7.45 1.98 9.42
C SER A 48 6.41 2.86 8.73
N ASP A 49 6.76 3.33 7.54
CA ASP A 49 5.85 3.96 6.60
C ASP A 49 5.68 3.04 5.40
N PHE A 50 4.46 2.94 4.87
CA PHE A 50 4.17 2.16 3.68
C PHE A 50 3.42 3.04 2.67
N VAL A 51 4.12 3.40 1.60
CA VAL A 51 3.57 4.28 0.56
C VAL A 51 3.07 3.44 -0.60
N MET A 52 1.87 3.74 -1.07
CA MET A 52 1.28 3.14 -2.26
C MET A 52 1.03 4.23 -3.30
N LEU A 53 1.56 4.04 -4.50
CA LEU A 53 1.34 4.95 -5.63
C LEU A 53 0.56 4.21 -6.71
N PHE A 54 -0.59 4.75 -7.07
CA PHE A 54 -1.48 4.17 -8.07
C PHE A 54 -1.30 4.91 -9.39
N GLN A 55 -1.19 4.18 -10.50
CA GLN A 55 -1.31 4.77 -11.83
C GLN A 55 -2.67 5.48 -11.95
N GLU A 56 -2.74 6.61 -12.65
CA GLU A 56 -3.96 7.42 -12.76
C GLU A 56 -5.19 6.60 -13.20
N LYS A 57 -5.02 5.72 -14.19
CA LYS A 57 -6.07 4.83 -14.70
C LYS A 57 -6.67 3.89 -13.65
N ALA A 58 -5.97 3.66 -12.55
CA ALA A 58 -6.43 2.80 -11.47
C ALA A 58 -7.63 3.41 -10.73
N GLY A 59 -7.84 4.72 -10.84
CA GLY A 59 -9.02 5.42 -10.32
C GLY A 59 -9.19 5.27 -8.81
N PHE A 60 -8.08 5.24 -8.07
CA PHE A 60 -8.12 5.05 -6.62
C PHE A 60 -8.79 6.23 -5.92
N LYS A 61 -9.83 5.96 -5.13
CA LYS A 61 -10.57 6.95 -4.34
C LYS A 61 -10.51 6.60 -2.86
N ILE A 62 -10.00 7.54 -2.06
CA ILE A 62 -10.01 7.44 -0.60
C ILE A 62 -11.46 7.58 -0.09
N MET A 63 -11.85 6.67 0.79
CA MET A 63 -13.19 6.62 1.40
C MET A 63 -13.17 7.01 2.88
N VAL A 64 -11.98 7.21 3.46
CA VAL A 64 -11.81 7.65 4.85
C VAL A 64 -12.31 9.09 4.99
N GLN A 65 -13.05 9.36 6.07
CA GLN A 65 -13.51 10.71 6.41
C GLN A 65 -12.31 11.59 6.76
N LYS A 66 -12.34 12.86 6.33
CA LYS A 66 -11.38 13.86 6.79
C LYS A 66 -11.65 14.24 8.24
N GLU A 67 -10.60 14.61 8.96
CA GLU A 67 -10.69 15.30 10.24
C GLU A 67 -11.37 16.67 10.04
N SER A 68 -12.11 17.15 11.04
CA SER A 68 -13.02 18.30 10.90
C SER A 68 -12.35 19.61 10.48
N ASN A 69 -11.04 19.76 10.69
CA ASN A 69 -10.31 21.03 10.55
C ASN A 69 -8.95 20.91 9.83
N GLU A 70 -8.59 19.75 9.27
CA GLU A 70 -7.27 19.54 8.66
C GLU A 70 -7.38 18.76 7.35
N ASP A 71 -6.39 18.89 6.46
CA ASP A 71 -6.20 18.01 5.29
C ASP A 71 -5.75 16.59 5.68
N ALA A 72 -5.91 16.21 6.94
CA ALA A 72 -5.66 14.89 7.48
C ALA A 72 -6.90 14.00 7.39
N TYR A 73 -6.68 12.71 7.19
CA TYR A 73 -7.73 11.69 7.25
C TYR A 73 -7.83 11.13 8.67
N LYS A 74 -9.06 10.78 9.09
CA LYS A 74 -9.31 10.13 10.36
C LYS A 74 -8.47 8.86 10.48
N HIS A 75 -7.83 8.67 11.65
CA HIS A 75 -7.08 7.45 11.92
C HIS A 75 -7.97 6.20 11.78
N ILE A 76 -7.46 5.19 11.10
CA ILE A 76 -8.10 3.90 10.90
C ILE A 76 -7.15 2.76 11.27
N LEU A 77 -7.70 1.65 11.74
CA LEU A 77 -6.94 0.46 12.08
C LEU A 77 -6.59 -0.35 10.82
N MET A 78 -5.53 -1.15 10.93
CA MET A 78 -5.15 -2.12 9.90
C MET A 78 -6.32 -3.06 9.60
N GLY A 79 -6.55 -3.33 8.31
CA GLY A 79 -7.65 -4.18 7.84
C GLY A 79 -8.96 -3.42 7.60
N VAL A 80 -9.06 -2.16 8.02
CA VAL A 80 -10.20 -1.31 7.69
C VAL A 80 -10.08 -0.81 6.24
N LYS A 81 -11.20 -0.84 5.51
CA LYS A 81 -11.27 -0.33 4.14
C LYS A 81 -10.99 1.17 4.10
N TYR A 82 -9.92 1.57 3.41
CA TYR A 82 -9.53 2.98 3.28
C TYR A 82 -9.82 3.58 1.90
N GLY A 83 -10.07 2.75 0.88
CA GLY A 83 -10.39 3.23 -0.46
C GLY A 83 -11.00 2.19 -1.38
N VAL A 84 -11.29 2.61 -2.61
CA VAL A 84 -11.81 1.79 -3.71
C VAL A 84 -11.07 2.10 -4.99
N MET A 85 -10.87 1.11 -5.85
CA MET A 85 -10.38 1.29 -7.21
C MET A 85 -11.60 1.42 -8.12
N ASN A 86 -11.73 2.53 -8.82
CA ASN A 86 -12.83 2.77 -9.77
C ASN A 86 -12.35 2.79 -11.23
N GLY A 87 -11.06 2.55 -11.46
CA GLY A 87 -10.48 2.45 -12.80
C GLY A 87 -11.08 1.29 -13.59
N GLN A 88 -11.40 1.53 -14.85
CA GLN A 88 -11.75 0.49 -15.84
C GLN A 88 -10.80 0.61 -17.03
N ASN A 89 -10.55 -0.53 -17.70
CA ASN A 89 -9.69 -0.65 -18.88
C ASN A 89 -10.19 0.18 -20.07
#